data_AF-A0A256ZV99-F1
#
_entry.id   AF-A0A256ZV99-F1
#
_cell.length_a   1.000
_cell.length_b   1.000
_cell.length_c   1.000
_cell.angle_alpha   90.00
_cell.angle_beta   90.00
_cell.angle_gamma   90.00
#
_symmetry.space_group_name_H-M   'P 1'
#
loop_
_entity.id
_entity.type
_entity.pdbx_description
1 polymer ?
#
loop_
_entity_poly.entity_id
_entity_poly.type
_entity_poly.pdbx_seq_one_letter_code
_entity_poly.pdbx_strand_id
1 'polypeptide(L)'
;MRRCVAIKGIRLKVVVVIAVILVILWAFSPLIVPQNYANLSEKERRAVRAAIEDASKHLDFGIYILTIRIEPVEIIKSTCFKHPLLKGEPWEIRLRGYTFFYIPICEIRIYVDSETLQPLCGSLRPPGYKWP
;
A
#
# COMPACT_ATOMS: atom_id res chain seq x y z
N MET A 1 11.73 -43.47 -34.41
CA MET A 1 10.59 -42.83 -33.71
C MET A 1 10.87 -42.33 -32.27
N ARG A 2 12.11 -42.28 -31.74
CA ARG A 2 12.38 -41.80 -30.36
C ARG A 2 12.60 -40.29 -30.19
N ARG A 3 12.96 -39.55 -31.26
CA ARG A 3 13.28 -38.10 -31.17
C ARG A 3 12.03 -37.20 -31.00
N CYS A 4 10.89 -37.55 -31.58
CA CYS A 4 9.67 -36.71 -31.48
C CYS A 4 9.05 -36.70 -30.07
N VAL A 5 9.19 -37.78 -29.30
CA VAL A 5 8.64 -37.88 -27.94
C VAL A 5 9.44 -37.02 -26.95
N ALA A 6 10.77 -37.01 -27.08
CA ALA A 6 11.66 -36.21 -26.23
C ALA A 6 11.45 -34.70 -26.43
N ILE A 7 11.27 -34.24 -27.67
CA ILE A 7 11.01 -32.82 -28.00
C ILE A 7 9.65 -32.35 -27.45
N LYS A 8 8.63 -33.22 -27.48
CA LYS A 8 7.31 -32.95 -26.87
C LYS A 8 7.40 -32.84 -25.35
N GLY A 9 8.18 -33.72 -24.70
CA GLY A 9 8.39 -33.68 -23.25
C GLY A 9 9.16 -32.44 -22.77
N ILE A 10 10.17 -31.99 -23.53
CA ILE A 10 10.91 -30.76 -23.22
C ILE A 10 10.02 -29.53 -23.39
N ARG A 11 9.24 -29.45 -24.49
CA ARG A 11 8.27 -28.37 -24.70
C ARG A 11 7.21 -28.31 -23.59
N LEU A 12 6.70 -29.46 -23.15
CA LEU A 12 5.72 -29.51 -22.05
C LEU A 12 6.33 -29.02 -20.73
N LYS A 13 7.55 -29.43 -20.39
CA LYS A 13 8.26 -28.95 -19.19
C LYS A 13 8.48 -27.44 -19.22
N VAL A 14 8.88 -26.88 -20.36
CA VAL A 14 9.06 -25.43 -20.53
C VAL A 14 7.72 -24.70 -20.35
N VAL A 15 6.64 -25.20 -20.93
CA VAL A 15 5.29 -24.61 -20.76
C VAL A 15 4.85 -24.66 -19.29
N VAL A 16 5.07 -25.77 -18.59
CA VAL A 16 4.75 -25.89 -17.15
C VAL A 16 5.56 -24.91 -16.32
N VAL A 17 6.86 -24.78 -16.58
CA VAL A 17 7.73 -23.83 -15.86
C VAL A 17 7.25 -22.38 -16.10
N ILE A 18 6.96 -22.01 -17.35
CA ILE A 18 6.42 -20.67 -17.66
C ILE A 18 5.08 -20.45 -16.95
N ALA A 19 4.19 -21.43 -16.97
CA ALA A 19 2.90 -21.34 -16.29
C ALA A 19 3.07 -21.15 -14.77
N VAL A 20 3.97 -21.90 -14.12
CA VAL A 20 4.28 -21.74 -12.69
C VAL A 20 4.86 -20.36 -12.39
N ILE A 21 5.79 -19.87 -13.21
CA ILE A 21 6.34 -18.51 -13.07
C ILE A 21 5.22 -17.47 -13.20
N LEU A 22 4.34 -17.61 -14.19
CA LEU A 22 3.21 -16.69 -14.38
C LEU A 22 2.24 -16.74 -13.21
N VAL A 23 1.94 -17.92 -12.65
CA VAL A 23 1.10 -18.07 -11.45
C VAL A 23 1.75 -17.41 -10.23
N ILE A 24 3.05 -17.56 -10.04
CA ILE A 24 3.81 -16.89 -8.98
C ILE A 24 3.73 -15.37 -9.19
N LEU A 25 4.06 -14.88 -10.39
CA LEU A 25 3.99 -13.46 -10.72
C LEU A 25 2.58 -12.89 -10.54
N TRP A 26 1.53 -13.64 -10.86
CA TRP A 26 0.14 -13.24 -10.64
C TRP A 26 -0.25 -13.27 -9.16
N ALA A 27 0.16 -14.29 -8.41
CA ALA A 27 -0.11 -14.38 -6.97
C ALA A 27 0.57 -13.24 -6.19
N PHE A 28 1.73 -12.79 -6.68
CA PHE A 28 2.51 -11.69 -6.10
C PHE A 28 2.30 -10.34 -6.81
N SER A 29 1.54 -10.28 -7.90
CA SER A 29 1.21 -9.03 -8.62
C SER A 29 0.59 -7.97 -7.71
N PRO A 30 -0.30 -8.31 -6.76
CA PRO A 30 -0.82 -7.34 -5.82
C PRO A 30 0.29 -6.61 -5.05
N LEU A 31 1.49 -7.20 -4.87
CA LEU A 31 2.59 -6.59 -4.07
C LEU A 31 3.17 -5.37 -4.76
N ILE A 32 3.06 -5.33 -6.09
CA ILE A 32 3.72 -4.32 -6.90
C ILE A 32 2.79 -3.11 -7.11
N VAL A 33 1.47 -3.32 -7.20
CA VAL A 33 0.53 -2.25 -7.53
C VAL A 33 -0.58 -2.16 -6.48
N PRO A 34 -0.58 -1.12 -5.62
CA PRO A 34 -1.69 -0.92 -4.70
C PRO A 34 -2.90 -0.49 -5.53
N GLN A 35 -3.93 -1.35 -5.57
CA GLN A 35 -5.10 -1.17 -6.45
C GLN A 35 -5.80 0.17 -6.22
N ASN A 36 -5.70 0.71 -5.00
CA ASN A 36 -6.35 1.96 -4.60
C ASN A 36 -5.67 3.24 -5.11
N TYR A 37 -4.48 3.16 -5.73
CA TYR A 37 -3.81 4.34 -6.29
C TYR A 37 -4.29 4.74 -7.69
N ALA A 38 -4.85 3.79 -8.44
CA ALA A 38 -5.21 4.01 -9.84
C ALA A 38 -6.27 5.11 -10.00
N ASN A 39 -7.24 5.16 -9.07
CA ASN A 39 -8.38 6.07 -9.11
C ASN A 39 -8.11 7.46 -8.48
N LEU A 40 -6.93 7.67 -7.91
CA LEU A 40 -6.57 8.94 -7.28
C LEU A 40 -6.07 9.96 -8.30
N SER A 41 -6.49 11.22 -8.15
CA SER A 41 -5.90 12.36 -8.84
C SER A 41 -4.43 12.56 -8.45
N GLU A 42 -3.68 13.28 -9.29
CA GLU A 42 -2.25 13.51 -9.04
C GLU A 42 -1.98 14.24 -7.71
N LYS A 43 -2.89 15.12 -7.29
CA LYS A 43 -2.78 15.82 -6.00
C LYS A 43 -2.99 14.87 -4.83
N GLU A 44 -4.00 13.99 -4.91
CA GLU A 44 -4.24 12.96 -3.90
C GLU A 44 -3.08 11.98 -3.81
N ARG A 45 -2.53 11.54 -4.95
CA ARG A 45 -1.36 10.64 -4.97
C ARG A 45 -0.18 11.24 -4.23
N ARG A 46 0.09 12.53 -4.43
CA ARG A 46 1.15 13.25 -3.71
C ARG A 46 0.86 13.35 -2.21
N ALA A 47 -0.37 13.67 -1.83
CA ALA A 47 -0.78 13.72 -0.42
C ALA A 47 -0.62 12.35 0.27
N VAL A 48 -1.06 11.26 -0.37
CA VAL A 48 -0.90 9.90 0.15
C VAL A 48 0.57 9.52 0.25
N ARG A 49 1.39 9.86 -0.74
CA ARG A 49 2.84 9.61 -0.67
C ARG A 49 3.47 10.31 0.53
N ALA A 50 3.15 11.60 0.74
CA ALA A 50 3.64 12.35 1.89
C ALA A 50 3.22 11.69 3.22
N ALA A 51 1.96 11.24 3.32
CA ALA A 51 1.47 10.51 4.49
C ALA A 51 2.19 9.17 4.70
N ILE A 52 2.45 8.39 3.64
CA ILE A 52 3.19 7.12 3.77
C ILE A 52 4.63 7.36 4.22
N GLU A 53 5.30 8.37 3.68
CA GLU A 53 6.67 8.74 4.08
C GLU A 53 6.72 9.18 5.54
N ASP A 54 5.73 9.94 5.99
CA ASP A 54 5.61 10.36 7.39
C ASP A 54 5.30 9.18 8.32
N ALA A 55 4.33 8.33 7.96
CA ALA A 55 4.02 7.10 8.68
C ALA A 55 5.26 6.23 8.85
N SER A 56 6.01 6.00 7.76
CA SER A 56 7.18 5.14 7.76
C SER A 56 8.29 5.61 8.70
N LYS A 57 8.43 6.92 8.91
CA LYS A 57 9.40 7.50 9.85
C LYS A 57 9.00 7.29 11.32
N HIS A 58 7.70 7.14 11.59
CA HIS A 58 7.13 7.09 12.94
C HIS A 58 6.64 5.69 13.33
N LEU A 59 6.79 4.67 12.47
CA LEU A 59 6.54 3.29 12.84
C LEU A 59 7.59 2.82 13.85
N ASP A 60 7.14 2.29 14.98
CA ASP A 60 8.03 1.62 15.94
C ASP A 60 8.86 0.54 15.24
N PHE A 61 10.13 0.40 15.62
CA PHE A 61 11.08 -0.50 14.96
C PHE A 61 10.54 -1.94 14.75
N GLY A 62 9.84 -2.49 15.75
CA GLY A 62 9.22 -3.81 15.64
C GLY A 62 8.05 -3.89 14.64
N ILE A 63 7.24 -2.83 14.55
CA ILE A 63 6.16 -2.73 13.56
C ILE A 63 6.74 -2.46 12.18
N TYR A 64 7.76 -1.60 12.08
CA TYR A 64 8.45 -1.26 10.84
C TYR A 64 9.05 -2.51 10.17
N ILE A 65 9.74 -3.37 10.92
CA ILE A 65 10.31 -4.62 10.38
C ILE A 65 9.23 -5.54 9.79
N LEU A 66 8.05 -5.56 10.39
CA LEU A 66 6.92 -6.38 9.94
C LEU A 66 6.10 -5.70 8.84
N THR A 67 6.19 -4.37 8.71
CA THR A 67 5.45 -3.58 7.73
C THR A 67 6.21 -3.53 6.42
N ILE A 68 5.80 -4.37 5.48
CA ILE A 68 6.38 -4.38 4.13
C ILE A 68 5.67 -3.38 3.22
N ARG A 69 4.41 -3.06 3.54
CA ARG A 69 3.59 -2.19 2.72
C ARG A 69 2.64 -1.34 3.56
N ILE A 70 2.51 -0.08 3.17
CA ILE A 70 1.47 0.82 3.67
C ILE A 70 0.59 1.19 2.47
N GLU A 71 -0.72 1.02 2.58
CA GLU A 71 -1.66 1.34 1.50
C GLU A 71 -2.73 2.34 1.94
N PRO A 72 -3.20 3.23 1.05
CA PRO A 72 -4.36 4.05 1.30
C PRO A 72 -5.63 3.20 1.34
N VAL A 73 -6.39 3.40 2.42
CA VAL A 73 -7.73 2.85 2.61
C VAL A 73 -8.76 3.88 2.18
N GLU A 74 -8.60 5.13 2.61
CA GLU A 74 -9.60 6.18 2.42
C GLU A 74 -8.94 7.58 2.48
N ILE A 75 -9.51 8.54 1.75
CA ILE A 75 -9.16 9.96 1.83
C ILE A 75 -10.43 10.76 2.13
N ILE A 76 -10.45 11.46 3.26
CA ILE A 76 -11.58 12.28 3.69
C ILE A 76 -11.14 13.75 3.64
N LYS A 77 -11.76 14.54 2.77
CA LYS A 77 -11.33 15.92 2.47
C LYS A 77 -12.03 17.00 3.32
N SER A 78 -13.11 16.64 4.02
CA SER A 78 -13.92 17.59 4.78
C SER A 78 -13.96 17.20 6.25
N THR A 79 -12.86 17.48 6.94
CA THR A 79 -12.73 17.17 8.37
C THR A 79 -12.77 18.47 9.18
N CYS A 80 -13.36 18.44 10.38
CA CYS A 80 -13.38 19.60 11.29
C CYS A 80 -12.02 19.83 11.99
N PHE A 81 -10.94 19.21 11.49
CA PHE A 81 -9.63 19.23 12.11
C PHE A 81 -9.00 20.62 12.03
N LYS A 82 -8.40 21.08 13.12
CA LYS A 82 -7.71 22.38 13.20
C LYS A 82 -6.27 22.15 13.66
N HIS A 83 -5.33 22.80 12.98
CA HIS A 83 -3.91 22.73 13.34
C HIS A 83 -3.24 24.09 13.11
N PRO A 84 -2.29 24.53 13.96
CA PRO A 84 -1.64 25.83 13.80
C PRO A 84 -0.90 26.02 12.47
N LEU A 85 -0.42 24.93 11.88
CA LEU A 85 0.29 24.92 10.59
C LEU A 85 -0.62 24.67 9.38
N LEU A 86 -1.93 24.50 9.59
CA LEU A 86 -2.90 24.30 8.51
C LEU A 86 -3.09 25.61 7.73
N LYS A 87 -2.90 25.57 6.41
CA LYS A 87 -3.11 26.69 5.49
C LYS A 87 -4.35 26.48 4.62
N GLY A 88 -4.53 25.24 4.14
CA GLY A 88 -5.66 24.83 3.32
C GLY A 88 -6.71 24.03 4.09
N GLU A 89 -7.32 23.09 3.38
CA GLU A 89 -8.24 22.13 3.97
C GLU A 89 -7.49 20.93 4.58
N PRO A 90 -7.93 20.41 5.72
CA PRO A 90 -7.33 19.23 6.34
C PRO A 90 -7.85 17.96 5.66
N TRP A 91 -6.96 17.25 4.97
CA TRP A 91 -7.26 15.94 4.40
C TRP A 91 -6.86 14.85 5.37
N GLU A 92 -7.81 14.03 5.80
CA GLU A 92 -7.54 12.82 6.58
C GLU A 92 -7.25 11.66 5.63
N ILE A 93 -6.03 11.16 5.69
CA ILE A 93 -5.56 10.02 4.92
C ILE A 93 -5.49 8.82 5.87
N ARG A 94 -6.36 7.85 5.61
CA ARG A 94 -6.38 6.58 6.34
C ARG A 94 -5.56 5.58 5.55
N LEU A 95 -4.54 5.03 6.20
CA LEU A 95 -3.63 4.05 5.65
C LEU A 95 -3.69 2.76 6.47
N ARG A 96 -3.30 1.65 5.87
CA ARG A 96 -3.14 0.37 6.55
C ARG A 96 -1.77 -0.24 6.27
N GLY A 97 -1.10 -0.68 7.32
CA GLY A 97 0.14 -1.43 7.24
C GLY A 97 -0.13 -2.93 7.11
N TYR A 98 0.64 -3.59 6.25
CA TYR A 98 0.55 -5.02 5.98
C TYR A 98 1.91 -5.72 6.09
N THR A 99 1.86 -6.99 6.48
CA THR A 99 2.98 -7.93 6.36
C THR A 99 3.18 -8.43 4.94
N PHE A 100 4.26 -9.20 4.74
CA PHE A 100 4.51 -9.96 3.50
C PHE A 100 3.30 -10.80 3.03
N PHE A 101 2.57 -11.37 3.99
CA PHE A 101 1.43 -12.25 3.73
C PHE A 101 0.09 -11.49 3.62
N TYR A 102 0.11 -10.17 3.43
CA TYR A 102 -1.09 -9.32 3.42
C TYR A 102 -1.92 -9.37 4.71
N ILE A 103 -1.31 -9.79 5.80
CA ILE A 103 -1.97 -9.75 7.10
C ILE A 103 -1.88 -8.31 7.60
N PRO A 104 -3.02 -7.65 7.90
CA PRO A 104 -3.03 -6.29 8.40
C PRO A 104 -2.45 -6.23 9.82
N ILE A 105 -1.59 -5.26 10.08
CA ILE A 105 -0.86 -5.15 11.36
C ILE A 105 -1.02 -3.81 12.06
N CYS A 106 -1.42 -2.76 11.34
CA CYS A 106 -1.74 -1.48 11.94
C CYS A 106 -2.68 -0.68 11.04
N GLU A 107 -3.50 0.15 11.68
CA GLU A 107 -4.26 1.21 11.03
C GLU A 107 -3.58 2.54 11.34
N ILE A 108 -3.44 3.40 10.34
CA ILE A 108 -2.71 4.67 10.45
C ILE A 108 -3.64 5.76 9.94
N ARG A 109 -3.74 6.86 10.69
CA ARG A 109 -4.46 8.05 10.26
C ARG A 109 -3.50 9.21 10.28
N ILE A 110 -3.39 9.92 9.16
CA ILE A 110 -2.54 11.10 9.02
C ILE A 110 -3.37 12.25 8.45
N TYR A 111 -3.27 13.41 9.09
CA TYR A 111 -3.82 14.65 8.56
C TYR A 111 -2.78 15.35 7.71
N VAL A 112 -3.12 15.64 6.46
CA VAL A 112 -2.27 16.33 5.49
C VAL A 112 -2.94 17.64 5.09
N ASP A 113 -2.18 18.72 5.05
CA ASP A 113 -2.66 20.01 4.55
C ASP A 113 -2.84 19.97 3.02
N SER A 114 -4.02 20.36 2.53
CA SER A 114 -4.34 20.23 1.11
C SER A 114 -3.59 21.20 0.20
N GLU A 115 -3.00 22.28 0.71
CA GLU A 115 -2.25 23.24 -0.11
C GLU A 115 -0.77 22.90 -0.17
N THR A 116 -0.15 22.74 0.99
CA THR A 116 1.28 22.49 1.17
C THR A 116 1.64 21.01 1.04
N LEU A 117 0.66 20.10 1.11
CA LEU A 117 0.84 18.64 1.15
C LEU A 117 1.72 18.17 2.30
N GLN A 118 1.86 18.99 3.35
CA GLN A 118 2.62 18.63 4.52
C GLN A 118 1.79 17.77 5.48
N PRO A 119 2.33 16.63 5.95
CA PRO A 119 1.78 15.91 7.09
C PRO A 119 1.81 16.83 8.32
N LEU A 120 0.68 16.92 9.01
CA LEU A 120 0.51 17.78 10.18
C LEU A 120 0.61 16.97 11.47
N CYS A 121 -0.15 15.88 11.54
CA CYS A 121 -0.11 14.94 12.65
C CYS A 121 -0.65 13.58 12.24
N GLY A 122 -0.33 12.55 13.03
CA GLY A 122 -0.76 11.19 12.79
C GLY A 122 -1.10 10.43 14.05
N SER A 123 -1.76 9.29 13.88
CA SER A 123 -2.04 8.32 14.94
C SER A 123 -1.98 6.92 14.38
N LEU A 124 -1.37 6.02 15.16
CA LEU A 124 -1.26 4.60 14.88
C LEU A 124 -2.15 3.79 15.82
N ARG A 125 -2.84 2.78 15.28
CA ARG A 125 -3.77 1.92 15.99
C ARG A 125 -3.55 0.45 15.60
N PRO A 126 -3.96 -0.50 16.46
CA PRO A 126 -3.95 -1.92 16.13
C PRO A 126 -4.85 -2.22 14.91
N PRO A 127 -4.63 -3.35 14.22
CA PRO A 127 -5.37 -3.71 13.03
C PRO A 127 -6.86 -3.92 13.34
N GLY A 128 -7.74 -3.51 12.43
CA GLY A 128 -9.19 -3.64 12.61
C GLY A 128 -9.84 -2.53 13.44
N TYR A 129 -9.05 -1.56 13.94
CA TYR A 129 -9.58 -0.36 14.56
C TYR A 129 -10.42 0.45 13.55
N LYS A 130 -11.63 0.84 13.94
CA LYS A 130 -12.51 1.70 13.13
C LYS A 130 -12.38 3.13 13.62
N TRP A 131 -11.88 4.00 12.74
CA TRP A 131 -11.81 5.43 13.02
C TRP A 131 -13.23 6.01 13.09
N PRO A 132 -13.53 6.83 14.11
CA PRO A 132 -14.80 7.55 14.19
C PRO A 132 -14.96 8.56 13.04
#